data_AF-A0A0G2GED4-F1
#
_entry.id   AF-A0A0G2GED4-F1
#
_cell.length_a   1.000
_cell.length_b   1.000
_cell.length_c   1.000
_cell.angle_alpha   90.00
_cell.angle_beta   90.00
_cell.angle_gamma   90.00
#
_symmetry.space_group_name_H-M   'P 1'
#
loop_
_entity.id
_entity.type
_entity.pdbx_description
1 polymer ?
#
loop_
_entity_poly.entity_id
_entity_poly.type
_entity_poly.pdbx_seq_one_letter_code
_entity_poly.pdbx_strand_id
1 'polypeptide(L)'
;MATSTTTGPHGQTTQQYASIFLPPRDDLNSPDMYIPVMALVTYILLSTVLAGLRGSFHPELLGSITTTAIAVVIFEIVLLKVAMYILNITNDSQLLDLMAYSGYKFVGIIVTLTLSEILSGGNGTGGLIGWTIFIYTFLANAFFLLRSLKYVLLPDSSSDPSMRGGPSSYTIAKAQRNRRTQFLFIYSYVVQFFFMWVLSREEAAAKTVANKVAGSMS
;
A
#
# COMPACT_ATOMS: atom_id res chain seq x y z
N MET A 1 -25.67 -21.14 2.25
CA MET A 1 -24.75 -22.16 2.79
C MET A 1 -25.09 -23.47 2.11
N ALA A 2 -24.35 -23.86 1.05
CA ALA A 2 -24.60 -25.08 0.30
C ALA A 2 -23.44 -26.04 0.52
N THR A 3 -23.69 -27.09 1.31
CA THR A 3 -22.76 -28.19 1.58
C THR A 3 -22.88 -29.20 0.43
N SER A 4 -21.85 -29.33 -0.40
CA SER A 4 -21.77 -30.45 -1.36
C SER A 4 -21.06 -31.62 -0.71
N THR A 5 -21.84 -32.55 -0.15
CA THR A 5 -21.31 -33.81 0.39
C THR A 5 -20.99 -34.74 -0.77
N THR A 6 -19.70 -35.03 -1.00
CA THR A 6 -19.31 -36.10 -1.94
C THR A 6 -18.89 -37.31 -1.13
N THR A 7 -19.63 -38.42 -1.28
CA THR A 7 -19.34 -39.69 -0.60
C THR A 7 -18.32 -40.51 -1.39
N GLY A 8 -17.14 -40.74 -0.80
CA GLY A 8 -16.17 -41.68 -1.35
C GLY A 8 -16.60 -43.15 -1.17
N PRO A 9 -15.98 -44.11 -1.90
CA PRO A 9 -16.35 -45.53 -1.89
C PRO A 9 -16.19 -46.26 -0.54
N HIS A 10 -15.73 -45.59 0.52
CA HIS A 10 -15.56 -46.14 1.87
C HIS A 10 -16.33 -45.38 2.96
N GLY A 11 -17.40 -44.65 2.61
CA GLY A 11 -18.28 -44.03 3.60
C GLY A 11 -17.63 -42.93 4.45
N GLN A 12 -16.41 -42.49 4.11
CA GLN A 12 -15.78 -41.34 4.73
C GLN A 12 -16.34 -40.07 4.10
N THR A 13 -17.18 -39.35 4.85
CA THR A 13 -17.59 -37.98 4.51
C THR A 13 -16.43 -37.03 4.78
N THR A 14 -15.66 -36.72 3.74
CA THR A 14 -14.70 -35.61 3.80
C THR A 14 -15.49 -34.31 3.69
N GLN A 15 -15.68 -33.61 4.82
CA GLN A 15 -16.20 -32.24 4.82
C GLN A 15 -15.14 -31.33 4.19
N GLN A 16 -15.13 -31.26 2.86
CA GLN A 16 -14.33 -30.30 2.14
C GLN A 16 -15.01 -28.95 2.30
N TYR A 17 -14.55 -28.14 3.26
CA TYR A 17 -14.85 -26.71 3.27
C TYR A 17 -14.27 -26.11 1.99
N ALA A 18 -15.01 -26.18 0.89
CA ALA A 18 -14.77 -25.32 -0.23
C ALA A 18 -15.03 -23.92 0.30
N SER A 19 -13.97 -23.18 0.61
CA SER A 19 -14.03 -21.72 0.65
C SER A 19 -14.42 -21.29 -0.75
N ILE A 20 -15.73 -21.23 -1.01
CA ILE A 20 -16.27 -20.68 -2.24
C ILE A 20 -15.83 -19.22 -2.21
N PHE A 21 -14.77 -18.89 -2.95
CA PHE A 21 -14.37 -17.52 -3.19
C PHE A 21 -15.57 -16.81 -3.81
N LEU A 22 -16.12 -15.85 -3.07
CA LEU A 22 -17.25 -15.06 -3.53
C LEU A 22 -16.69 -13.84 -4.30
N PRO A 23 -17.43 -13.27 -5.26
CA PRO A 23 -17.02 -12.01 -5.87
C PRO A 23 -16.74 -10.96 -4.79
N PRO A 24 -15.80 -10.01 -4.98
CA PRO A 24 -15.37 -9.08 -3.93
C PRO A 24 -16.50 -8.34 -3.20
N ARG A 25 -17.61 -8.04 -3.91
CA ARG A 25 -18.80 -7.41 -3.31
C ARG A 25 -19.46 -8.25 -2.20
N ASP A 26 -19.30 -9.57 -2.27
CA ASP A 26 -19.96 -10.56 -1.42
C ASP A 26 -18.96 -11.20 -0.42
N ASP A 27 -17.65 -11.04 -0.62
CA ASP A 27 -16.60 -11.49 0.30
C ASP A 27 -16.07 -10.33 1.16
N LEU A 28 -16.48 -10.31 2.43
CA LEU A 28 -16.07 -9.32 3.43
C LEU A 28 -14.54 -9.24 3.63
N ASN A 29 -13.80 -10.32 3.35
CA ASN A 29 -12.35 -10.35 3.51
C ASN A 29 -11.60 -9.92 2.25
N SER A 30 -12.30 -9.69 1.14
CA SER A 30 -11.66 -9.23 -0.08
C SER A 30 -11.14 -7.79 0.10
N PRO A 31 -9.89 -7.50 -0.32
CA PRO A 31 -9.33 -6.16 -0.17
C PRO A 31 -10.06 -5.19 -1.11
N ASP A 32 -10.77 -4.22 -0.52
CA ASP A 32 -11.41 -3.15 -1.26
C ASP A 32 -10.50 -1.90 -1.37
N MET A 33 -10.84 -1.01 -2.30
CA MET A 33 -10.14 0.27 -2.48
C MET A 33 -10.75 1.40 -1.66
N TYR A 34 -11.77 1.14 -0.83
CA TYR A 34 -12.48 2.20 -0.09
C TYR A 34 -11.55 2.90 0.89
N ILE A 35 -10.85 2.12 1.73
CA ILE A 35 -9.91 2.68 2.72
C ILE A 35 -8.79 3.49 2.03
N PRO A 36 -8.08 2.95 1.01
CA PRO A 36 -7.11 3.72 0.22
C PRO A 36 -7.64 5.04 -0.34
N VAL A 37 -8.80 5.02 -0.99
CA VAL A 37 -9.37 6.19 -1.66
C VAL A 37 -9.79 7.24 -0.63
N MET A 38 -10.46 6.82 0.44
CA MET A 38 -10.87 7.74 1.50
C MET A 38 -9.67 8.31 2.25
N ALA A 39 -8.61 7.53 2.46
CA ALA A 39 -7.37 8.00 3.08
C ALA A 39 -6.62 8.98 2.16
N LEU A 40 -6.62 8.78 0.84
CA LEU A 40 -6.06 9.76 -0.11
C LEU A 40 -6.77 11.11 -0.01
N VAL A 41 -8.10 11.12 -0.06
CA VAL A 41 -8.90 12.35 0.06
C VAL A 41 -8.67 13.01 1.42
N THR A 42 -8.66 12.22 2.49
CA THR A 42 -8.41 12.72 3.84
C THR A 42 -7.02 13.32 3.98
N TYR A 43 -5.99 12.71 3.40
CA TYR A 43 -4.63 13.26 3.36
C TYR A 43 -4.61 14.65 2.70
N ILE A 44 -5.23 14.78 1.52
CA ILE A 44 -5.28 16.06 0.79
C ILE A 44 -5.96 17.14 1.64
N LEU A 45 -7.15 16.84 2.16
CA LEU A 45 -7.92 17.80 2.97
C LEU A 45 -7.19 18.15 4.26
N LEU A 46 -6.69 17.15 4.98
CA LEU A 46 -5.97 17.35 6.23
C LEU A 46 -4.75 18.24 6.02
N SER A 47 -3.90 17.97 5.02
CA SER A 47 -2.71 18.78 4.79
C SER A 47 -3.03 20.24 4.46
N THR A 48 -4.13 20.50 3.74
CA THR A 48 -4.57 21.88 3.49
C THR A 48 -5.18 22.55 4.71
N VAL A 49 -5.93 21.80 5.53
CA VAL A 49 -6.47 22.30 6.81
C VAL A 49 -5.31 22.64 7.76
N LEU A 50 -4.30 21.77 7.89
CA LEU A 50 -3.12 22.03 8.71
C LEU A 50 -2.35 23.26 8.22
N ALA A 51 -2.25 23.47 6.90
CA ALA A 51 -1.66 24.70 6.35
C ALA A 51 -2.51 25.95 6.70
N GLY A 52 -3.84 25.85 6.67
CA GLY A 52 -4.75 26.93 7.03
C GLY A 52 -4.78 27.28 8.50
N LEU A 53 -4.68 26.28 9.39
CA LEU A 53 -4.55 26.51 10.84
C LEU A 53 -3.26 27.28 11.19
N ARG A 54 -2.22 27.15 10.37
CA ARG A 54 -0.96 27.89 10.49
C ARG A 54 -0.99 29.26 9.78
N GLY A 55 -2.14 29.69 9.27
CA GLY A 55 -2.31 30.97 8.55
C GLY A 55 -1.62 31.02 7.18
N SER A 56 -1.21 29.88 6.61
CA SER A 56 -0.47 29.79 5.35
C SER A 56 -1.32 29.21 4.21
N PHE A 57 -2.66 29.27 4.31
CA PHE A 57 -3.53 28.72 3.28
C PHE A 57 -3.48 29.55 2.01
N HIS A 58 -3.18 28.87 0.90
CA HIS A 58 -3.30 29.39 -0.44
C HIS A 58 -4.02 28.33 -1.28
N PRO A 59 -4.99 28.71 -2.14
CA PRO A 59 -5.77 27.76 -2.94
C PRO A 59 -4.88 26.91 -3.86
N GLU A 60 -3.71 27.42 -4.27
CA GLU A 60 -2.73 26.68 -5.07
C GLU A 60 -2.14 25.48 -4.32
N LEU A 61 -2.09 25.51 -2.97
CA LEU A 61 -1.58 24.39 -2.16
C LEU A 61 -2.46 23.15 -2.28
N LEU A 62 -3.78 23.32 -2.34
CA LEU A 62 -4.71 22.21 -2.54
C LEU A 62 -4.43 21.52 -3.87
N GLY A 63 -4.27 22.31 -4.94
CA GLY A 63 -3.92 21.80 -6.26
C GLY A 63 -2.56 21.10 -6.27
N SER A 64 -1.55 21.71 -5.64
CA SER A 64 -0.21 21.13 -5.54
C SER A 64 -0.20 19.80 -4.80
N ILE A 65 -0.77 19.73 -3.59
CA ILE A 65 -0.82 18.50 -2.78
C ILE A 65 -1.59 17.40 -3.53
N THR A 66 -2.73 17.76 -4.13
CA THR A 66 -3.53 16.82 -4.93
C THR A 66 -2.74 16.26 -6.11
N THR A 67 -2.04 17.14 -6.84
CA THR A 67 -1.25 16.76 -8.01
C THR A 67 -0.10 15.83 -7.62
N THR A 68 0.65 16.17 -6.56
CA THR A 68 1.73 15.31 -6.06
C THR A 68 1.19 13.96 -5.59
N ALA A 69 0.08 13.94 -4.85
CA ALA A 69 -0.52 12.69 -4.35
C ALA A 69 -0.96 11.78 -5.49
N ILE A 70 -1.65 12.33 -6.49
CA ILE A 70 -2.08 11.60 -7.68
C ILE A 70 -0.87 11.14 -8.49
N ALA A 71 0.17 11.98 -8.66
CA ALA A 71 1.38 11.60 -9.37
C ALA A 71 2.10 10.42 -8.68
N VAL A 72 2.18 10.41 -7.35
CA VAL A 72 2.74 9.29 -6.57
C VAL A 72 1.93 8.01 -6.79
N VAL A 73 0.60 8.09 -6.75
CA VAL A 73 -0.27 6.92 -6.99
C VAL A 73 -0.10 6.41 -8.42
N ILE A 74 -0.14 7.28 -9.43
CA ILE A 74 0.04 6.88 -10.83
C ILE A 74 1.40 6.22 -11.04
N PHE A 75 2.46 6.83 -10.49
CA PHE A 75 3.82 6.30 -10.61
C PHE A 75 3.96 4.93 -9.93
N GLU A 76 3.31 4.74 -8.78
CA GLU A 76 3.25 3.45 -8.10
C GLU A 76 2.53 2.39 -8.96
N ILE A 77 1.39 2.73 -9.58
CA ILE A 77 0.67 1.80 -10.47
C ILE A 77 1.55 1.36 -11.64
N VAL A 78 2.27 2.31 -12.25
CA VAL A 78 3.21 2.01 -13.35
C VAL A 78 4.34 1.11 -12.86
N LEU A 79 4.95 1.42 -11.71
CA LEU A 79 6.01 0.61 -11.09
C LEU A 79 5.52 -0.81 -10.83
N LEU A 80 4.32 -0.96 -10.26
CA LEU A 80 3.71 -2.26 -9.98
C LEU A 80 3.43 -3.06 -11.25
N LYS A 81 2.90 -2.42 -12.30
CA LYS A 81 2.70 -3.06 -13.62
C LYS A 81 4.00 -3.55 -14.22
N VAL A 82 5.05 -2.72 -14.19
CA VAL A 82 6.38 -3.10 -14.70
C VAL A 82 6.95 -4.25 -13.89
N ALA A 83 6.83 -4.22 -12.56
CA ALA A 83 7.29 -5.31 -11.71
C ALA A 83 6.55 -6.63 -11.96
N MET A 84 5.22 -6.58 -12.09
CA MET A 84 4.42 -7.75 -12.43
C MET A 84 4.80 -8.33 -13.80
N TYR A 85 5.07 -7.47 -14.78
CA TYR A 85 5.57 -7.87 -16.08
C TYR A 85 6.92 -8.59 -15.99
N ILE A 86 7.90 -8.04 -15.24
CA ILE A 86 9.21 -8.65 -15.02
C ILE A 86 9.11 -10.00 -14.27
N LEU A 87 8.15 -10.11 -13.35
CA LEU A 87 7.91 -11.32 -12.55
C LEU A 87 7.02 -12.36 -13.25
N ASN A 88 6.63 -12.10 -14.50
CA ASN A 88 5.71 -12.90 -15.29
C ASN A 88 4.41 -13.23 -14.52
N ILE A 89 3.80 -12.18 -13.96
CA ILE A 89 2.50 -12.23 -13.28
C ILE A 89 1.47 -11.61 -14.22
N THR A 90 0.53 -12.41 -14.69
CA THR A 90 -0.48 -12.01 -15.69
C THR A 90 -1.89 -11.81 -15.11
N ASN A 91 -2.04 -11.89 -13.78
CA ASN A 91 -3.34 -11.84 -13.14
C ASN A 91 -3.71 -10.42 -12.72
N ASP A 92 -4.75 -9.84 -13.33
CA ASP A 92 -5.21 -8.48 -13.02
C ASP A 92 -5.77 -8.34 -11.59
N SER A 93 -6.35 -9.40 -11.02
CA SER A 93 -6.85 -9.37 -9.63
C SER A 93 -5.72 -9.15 -8.63
N GLN A 94 -4.55 -9.75 -8.86
CA GLN A 94 -3.37 -9.51 -8.01
C GLN A 94 -2.89 -8.07 -8.08
N LEU A 95 -3.05 -7.39 -9.22
CA LEU A 95 -2.72 -5.98 -9.35
C LEU A 95 -3.65 -5.13 -8.49
N LEU A 96 -4.95 -5.42 -8.53
CA LEU A 96 -5.96 -4.73 -7.71
C LEU A 96 -5.69 -4.93 -6.22
N ASP A 97 -5.38 -6.15 -5.78
CA ASP A 97 -5.00 -6.43 -4.38
C ASP A 97 -3.76 -5.63 -3.97
N LEU A 98 -2.75 -5.57 -4.84
CA LEU A 98 -1.50 -4.85 -4.60
C LEU A 98 -1.74 -3.34 -4.45
N MET A 99 -2.61 -2.77 -5.28
CA MET A 99 -3.05 -1.37 -5.17
C MET A 99 -3.86 -1.14 -3.89
N ALA A 100 -4.82 -2.02 -3.59
CA ALA A 100 -5.65 -1.91 -2.40
C ALA A 100 -4.80 -1.90 -1.12
N TYR A 101 -3.87 -2.85 -0.97
CA TYR A 101 -3.00 -2.87 0.21
C TYR A 101 -1.98 -1.73 0.23
N SER A 102 -1.35 -1.37 -0.89
CA SER A 102 -0.33 -0.31 -0.92
C SER A 102 -0.89 1.08 -0.58
N GLY A 103 -2.16 1.32 -0.89
CA GLY A 103 -2.85 2.56 -0.53
C GLY A 103 -3.00 2.81 0.98
N TYR A 104 -2.79 1.80 1.83
CA TYR A 104 -2.84 1.98 3.30
C TYR A 104 -1.75 2.90 3.83
N LYS A 105 -0.72 3.20 3.03
CA LYS A 105 0.31 4.19 3.35
C LYS A 105 -0.26 5.56 3.75
N PHE A 106 -1.37 5.97 3.14
CA PHE A 106 -2.02 7.25 3.45
C PHE A 106 -2.51 7.30 4.90
N VAL A 107 -2.95 6.17 5.47
CA VAL A 107 -3.35 6.09 6.88
C VAL A 107 -2.17 6.39 7.79
N GLY A 108 -1.01 5.79 7.52
CA GLY A 108 0.22 6.04 8.28
C GLY A 108 0.71 7.48 8.16
N ILE A 109 0.60 8.08 6.96
CA ILE A 109 0.95 9.48 6.71
C ILE A 109 0.02 10.42 7.50
N ILE A 110 -1.30 10.20 7.46
CA ILE A 110 -2.28 10.98 8.22
C ILE A 110 -1.95 10.97 9.72
N VAL A 111 -1.68 9.79 10.29
CA VAL A 111 -1.27 9.67 11.71
C VAL A 111 0.02 10.45 11.98
N THR A 112 0.99 10.38 11.08
CA THR A 112 2.24 11.13 11.21
C THR A 112 2.02 12.64 11.19
N LEU A 113 1.20 13.15 10.27
CA LEU A 113 0.92 14.57 10.13
C LEU A 113 0.16 15.11 11.35
N THR A 114 -0.94 14.46 11.73
CA THR A 114 -1.76 14.85 12.89
C THR A 114 -0.96 14.84 14.19
N LEU A 115 -0.21 13.77 14.45
CA LEU A 115 0.50 13.62 15.71
C LEU A 115 1.74 14.53 15.78
N SER A 116 2.42 14.75 14.65
CA SER A 116 3.51 15.75 14.58
C SER A 116 2.98 17.18 14.72
N GLU A 117 1.77 17.48 14.23
CA GLU A 117 1.14 18.78 14.49
C GLU A 117 0.97 19.03 15.99
N ILE A 118 0.34 18.07 16.68
CA ILE A 118 -0.02 18.20 18.10
C ILE A 118 1.23 18.24 18.98
N LEU A 119 2.22 17.38 18.71
CA LEU A 119 3.37 17.18 19.58
C LEU A 119 4.58 18.07 19.25
N SER A 120 4.66 18.60 18.03
CA SER A 120 5.86 19.33 17.55
C SER A 120 5.54 20.66 16.87
N GLY A 121 4.32 21.16 17.01
CA GLY A 121 3.89 22.46 16.47
C GLY A 121 3.95 22.53 14.94
N GLY A 122 3.77 21.37 14.28
CA GLY A 122 3.69 21.30 12.83
C GLY A 122 5.02 21.31 12.09
N ASN A 123 6.10 20.89 12.73
CA ASN A 123 7.36 20.66 12.02
C ASN A 123 7.34 19.39 11.14
N GLY A 124 6.23 18.66 11.05
CA GLY A 124 6.10 17.47 10.19
C GLY A 124 7.18 16.43 10.52
N THR A 125 7.93 15.97 9.51
CA THR A 125 9.12 15.11 9.68
C THR A 125 10.41 15.89 9.97
N GLY A 126 10.34 17.19 10.27
CA GLY A 126 11.51 18.04 10.54
C GLY A 126 12.12 17.92 11.94
N GLY A 127 11.41 17.31 12.90
CA GLY A 127 11.87 17.12 14.27
C GLY A 127 12.08 15.64 14.64
N LEU A 128 12.80 15.37 15.74
CA LEU A 128 13.05 14.02 16.25
C LEU A 128 11.74 13.25 16.53
N ILE A 129 10.74 13.94 17.09
CA ILE A 129 9.42 13.36 17.41
C ILE A 129 8.69 12.98 16.11
N GLY A 130 8.67 13.88 15.13
CA GLY A 130 8.10 13.62 13.80
C GLY A 130 8.76 12.44 13.09
N TRP A 131 10.10 12.36 13.13
CA TRP A 131 10.85 11.21 12.60
C TRP A 131 10.52 9.90 13.33
N THR A 132 10.36 9.94 14.65
CA THR A 132 10.03 8.74 15.44
C THR A 132 8.64 8.21 15.06
N ILE A 133 7.65 9.10 14.95
CA ILE A 133 6.29 8.74 14.54
C ILE A 133 6.27 8.23 13.09
N PHE A 134 6.98 8.92 12.19
CA PHE A 134 7.10 8.53 10.79
C PHE A 134 7.73 7.14 10.64
N ILE A 135 8.86 6.87 11.31
CA ILE A 135 9.52 5.56 11.28
C ILE A 135 8.57 4.48 11.80
N TYR A 136 7.87 4.74 12.90
CA TYR A 136 6.92 3.79 13.46
C TYR A 136 5.79 3.45 12.47
N THR A 137 5.12 4.46 11.93
CA THR A 137 4.00 4.26 10.99
C THR A 137 4.46 3.64 9.67
N PHE A 138 5.62 4.02 9.17
CA PHE A 138 6.26 3.41 8.01
C PHE A 138 6.56 1.93 8.25
N LEU A 139 7.22 1.58 9.36
CA LEU A 139 7.55 0.18 9.67
C LEU A 139 6.29 -0.66 9.87
N ALA A 140 5.26 -0.11 10.50
CA ALA A 140 3.96 -0.76 10.63
C ALA A 140 3.32 -1.03 9.26
N ASN A 141 3.32 -0.05 8.36
CA ASN A 141 2.79 -0.20 7.00
C ASN A 141 3.60 -1.20 6.17
N ALA A 142 4.94 -1.16 6.24
CA ALA A 142 5.83 -2.08 5.54
C ALA A 142 5.62 -3.53 6.02
N PHE A 143 5.51 -3.74 7.33
CA PHE A 143 5.23 -5.05 7.92
C PHE A 143 3.83 -5.56 7.55
N PHE A 144 2.82 -4.69 7.59
CA PHE A 144 1.47 -4.99 7.13
C PHE A 144 1.48 -5.45 5.67
N LEU A 145 2.12 -4.69 4.79
CA LEU A 145 2.21 -5.03 3.36
C LEU A 145 2.90 -6.37 3.13
N LEU A 146 4.02 -6.63 3.80
CA LEU A 146 4.67 -7.94 3.73
C LEU A 146 3.72 -9.07 4.12
N ARG A 147 3.00 -8.92 5.23
CA ARG A 147 2.16 -9.99 5.77
C ARG A 147 0.94 -10.25 4.89
N SER A 148 0.29 -9.17 4.42
CA SER A 148 -0.93 -9.24 3.62
C SER A 148 -0.65 -9.75 2.20
N LEU A 149 0.43 -9.26 1.56
CA LEU A 149 0.73 -9.59 0.17
C LEU A 149 1.55 -10.87 -0.02
N LYS A 150 2.15 -11.41 1.04
CA LYS A 150 2.86 -12.70 0.96
C LYS A 150 1.97 -13.77 0.36
N TYR A 151 0.72 -13.87 0.79
CA TYR A 151 -0.22 -14.90 0.32
C TYR A 151 -0.77 -14.60 -1.08
N VAL A 152 -0.87 -13.31 -1.44
CA VAL A 152 -1.32 -12.89 -2.78
C VAL A 152 -0.26 -13.19 -3.85
N LEU A 153 1.02 -12.89 -3.57
CA LEU A 153 2.11 -13.04 -4.54
C LEU A 153 2.75 -14.43 -4.54
N LEU A 154 2.59 -15.19 -3.44
CA LEU A 154 3.08 -16.57 -3.32
C LEU A 154 1.92 -17.53 -3.03
N PRO A 155 1.13 -17.92 -4.05
CA PRO A 155 0.14 -18.98 -3.90
C PRO A 155 0.78 -20.26 -3.38
N ASP A 156 0.05 -21.02 -2.55
CA ASP A 156 0.53 -22.31 -2.07
C ASP A 156 0.72 -23.28 -3.24
N SER A 157 1.98 -23.57 -3.54
CA SER A 157 2.46 -24.51 -4.55
C SER A 157 2.09 -25.99 -4.30
N SER A 158 1.23 -26.29 -3.33
CA SER A 158 0.84 -27.66 -2.97
C SER A 158 -0.10 -28.32 -3.99
N SER A 159 -0.72 -27.54 -4.90
CA SER A 159 -1.71 -28.01 -5.87
C SER A 159 -1.34 -27.80 -7.35
N ASP A 160 -0.16 -27.25 -7.66
CA ASP A 160 0.23 -26.92 -9.03
C ASP A 160 0.74 -28.18 -9.81
N PRO A 161 0.06 -28.61 -10.89
CA PRO A 161 0.48 -29.75 -11.70
C PRO A 161 1.88 -29.59 -12.34
N SER A 162 2.37 -28.36 -12.50
CA SER A 162 3.70 -28.07 -13.07
C SER A 162 4.86 -28.50 -12.16
N MET A 163 4.62 -28.70 -10.86
CA MET A 163 5.63 -29.16 -9.90
C MET A 163 5.71 -30.70 -9.78
N ARG A 164 4.85 -31.45 -10.48
CA ARG A 164 4.99 -32.91 -10.63
C ARG A 164 6.05 -33.32 -11.67
N GLY A 165 6.61 -32.38 -12.41
CA GLY A 165 7.56 -32.64 -13.49
C GLY A 165 9.03 -32.67 -13.06
N GLY A 166 9.51 -33.74 -12.42
CA GLY A 166 10.94 -34.00 -12.22
C GLY A 166 11.76 -32.94 -11.42
N PRO A 167 13.04 -33.22 -11.12
CA PRO A 167 13.87 -32.36 -10.27
C PRO A 167 14.13 -30.96 -10.85
N SER A 168 14.14 -30.80 -12.18
CA SER A 168 14.39 -29.52 -12.85
C SER A 168 13.25 -28.50 -12.66
N SER A 169 11.99 -28.92 -12.68
CA SER A 169 10.84 -28.00 -12.49
C SER A 169 10.76 -27.46 -11.06
N TYR A 170 11.23 -28.24 -10.07
CA TYR A 170 11.31 -27.80 -8.67
C TYR A 170 12.30 -26.64 -8.47
N THR A 171 13.43 -26.66 -9.19
CA THR A 171 14.45 -25.60 -9.08
C THR A 171 13.98 -24.26 -9.65
N ILE A 172 13.24 -24.29 -10.78
CA ILE A 172 12.71 -23.10 -11.44
C ILE A 172 11.61 -22.45 -10.57
N ALA A 173 10.70 -23.26 -10.03
CA ALA A 173 9.63 -22.77 -9.15
C ALA A 173 10.18 -22.11 -7.86
N LYS A 174 11.23 -22.69 -7.26
CA LYS A 174 11.90 -22.09 -6.09
C LYS A 174 12.58 -20.76 -6.44
N ALA A 175 13.24 -20.67 -7.59
CA ALA A 175 13.87 -19.43 -8.05
C ALA A 175 12.84 -18.31 -8.28
N GLN A 176 11.69 -18.63 -8.90
CA GLN A 176 10.60 -17.68 -9.11
C GLN A 176 9.99 -17.19 -7.79
N ARG A 177 9.76 -18.10 -6.83
CA ARG A 177 9.28 -17.75 -5.48
C ARG A 177 10.25 -16.81 -4.75
N ASN A 178 11.55 -17.06 -4.85
CA ASN A 178 12.57 -16.19 -4.26
C ASN A 178 12.53 -14.78 -4.88
N ARG A 179 12.41 -14.65 -6.21
CA ARG A 179 12.31 -13.35 -6.89
C ARG A 179 11.07 -12.56 -6.45
N ARG A 180 9.91 -13.22 -6.36
CA ARG A 180 8.65 -12.58 -5.88
C ARG A 180 8.77 -12.14 -4.42
N THR A 181 9.44 -12.94 -3.58
CA THR A 181 9.71 -12.57 -2.19
C THR A 181 10.62 -11.35 -2.11
N GLN A 182 11.73 -11.34 -2.86
CA GLN A 182 12.66 -10.21 -2.92
C GLN A 182 11.97 -8.93 -3.41
N PHE A 183 11.16 -9.03 -4.48
CA PHE A 183 10.35 -7.92 -4.95
C PHE A 183 9.43 -7.39 -3.85
N LEU A 184 8.72 -8.26 -3.15
CA LEU A 184 7.81 -7.86 -2.06
C LEU A 184 8.57 -7.14 -0.93
N PHE A 185 9.77 -7.61 -0.55
CA PHE A 185 10.60 -6.93 0.44
C PHE A 185 11.06 -5.53 -0.02
N ILE A 186 11.58 -5.44 -1.25
CA ILE A 186 12.05 -4.17 -1.81
C ILE A 186 10.89 -3.19 -1.95
N TYR A 187 9.74 -3.65 -2.43
CA TYR A 187 8.56 -2.85 -2.56
C TYR A 187 8.08 -2.33 -1.19
N SER A 188 7.83 -3.22 -0.24
CA SER A 188 7.26 -2.86 1.05
C SER A 188 8.17 -1.99 1.92
N TYR A 189 9.50 -2.13 1.83
CA TYR A 189 10.42 -1.33 2.65
C TYR A 189 11.03 -0.15 1.90
N VAL A 190 11.56 -0.35 0.69
CA VAL A 190 12.33 0.71 0.02
C VAL A 190 11.40 1.65 -0.74
N VAL A 191 10.53 1.09 -1.59
CA VAL A 191 9.63 1.88 -2.45
C VAL A 191 8.59 2.62 -1.59
N GLN A 192 8.00 1.93 -0.62
CA GLN A 192 7.03 2.55 0.28
C GLN A 192 7.65 3.62 1.19
N PHE A 193 8.88 3.41 1.67
CA PHE A 193 9.58 4.45 2.42
C PHE A 193 9.72 5.72 1.59
N PHE A 194 10.18 5.58 0.35
CA PHE A 194 10.35 6.70 -0.56
C PHE A 194 9.03 7.46 -0.78
N PHE A 195 7.94 6.77 -1.11
CA PHE A 195 6.65 7.44 -1.34
C PHE A 195 6.08 8.08 -0.07
N MET A 196 6.12 7.38 1.06
CA MET A 196 5.65 7.94 2.33
C MET A 196 6.47 9.15 2.75
N TRP A 197 7.78 9.11 2.50
CA TRP A 197 8.66 10.21 2.80
C TRP A 197 8.36 11.43 1.92
N VAL A 198 8.22 11.27 0.61
CA VAL A 198 7.82 12.35 -0.31
C VAL A 198 6.51 12.99 0.15
N LEU A 199 5.47 12.19 0.37
CA LEU A 199 4.15 12.68 0.77
C LEU A 199 4.14 13.36 2.15
N SER A 200 4.99 12.93 3.09
CA SER A 200 5.10 13.57 4.41
C SER A 200 5.90 14.89 4.38
N ARG A 201 6.72 15.13 3.35
CA ARG A 201 7.52 16.35 3.21
C ARG A 201 6.82 17.49 2.48
N GLU A 202 5.77 17.20 1.71
CA GLU A 202 5.04 18.22 0.94
C GLU A 202 4.52 19.36 1.83
N GLU A 203 4.14 19.11 3.08
CA GLU A 203 3.78 20.18 4.03
C GLU A 203 4.94 21.12 4.36
N ALA A 204 6.15 20.60 4.52
CA ALA A 204 7.33 21.41 4.80
C ALA A 204 7.78 22.20 3.56
N ALA A 205 7.62 21.61 2.36
CA ALA A 205 7.87 22.29 1.10
C ALA A 205 6.86 23.43 0.86
N ALA A 206 5.57 23.19 1.13
CA ALA A 206 4.50 24.19 1.06
C ALA A 206 4.76 25.39 1.97
N LYS A 207 5.22 25.17 3.21
CA LYS A 207 5.65 26.25 4.12
C LYS A 207 6.77 27.11 3.53
N THR A 208 7.74 26.48 2.88
CA THR A 208 8.89 27.16 2.30
C THR A 208 8.47 28.03 1.10
N VAL A 209 7.57 27.50 0.26
CA VAL A 209 7.02 28.25 -0.90
C VAL A 209 6.14 29.41 -0.43
N ALA A 210 5.24 29.18 0.54
CA ALA A 210 4.39 30.24 1.10
C ALA A 210 5.22 31.40 1.68
N ASN A 211 6.27 31.10 2.46
CA ASN A 211 7.18 32.12 2.99
C ASN A 211 7.93 32.88 1.89
N LYS A 212 8.34 32.19 0.81
CA LYS A 212 9.03 32.81 -0.33
C LYS A 212 8.11 33.76 -1.10
N VAL A 213 6.84 33.38 -1.31
CA VAL A 213 5.85 34.23 -1.98
C VAL A 213 5.52 35.46 -1.13
N ALA A 214 5.27 35.28 0.17
CA ALA A 214 5.01 36.37 1.10
C ALA A 214 6.18 37.36 1.21
N GLY A 215 7.42 36.88 1.21
CA GLY A 215 8.62 37.74 1.22
C GLY A 215 8.94 38.43 -0.12
N SER A 216 8.33 38.01 -1.24
CA SER A 216 8.49 38.68 -2.53
C SER A 216 7.50 39.84 -2.75
N MET A 217 6.49 39.95 -1.89
CA MET A 217 5.45 40.98 -1.94
C MET A 217 5.73 42.17 -0.99
N SER A 218 6.83 42.14 -0.25
CA SER A 218 7.34 43.24 0.61
C SER A 218 8.53 43.94 -0.02
#